data_AF-A0A699U1K3-F1
#
_entry.id   AF-A0A699U1K3-F1
#
_cell.length_a   1.000
_cell.length_b   1.000
_cell.length_c   1.000
_cell.angle_alpha   90.00
_cell.angle_beta   90.00
_cell.angle_gamma   90.00
#
_symmetry.space_group_name_H-M   'P 1'
#
loop_
_entity.id
_entity.type
_entity.pdbx_description
1 polymer ?
#
loop_
_entity_poly.entity_id
_entity_poly.type
_entity_poly.pdbx_seq_one_letter_code
_entity_poly.pdbx_strand_id
1 'polypeptide(L)'
;VSTASPQVSTANLSDATVYAFLANKPNGSQLVHEDLEQIHEDDMKEIDLKWQLALLSMRAKRFFQKTGKKITINGSDVAGYEKSKVECFNCHKMRHFAR
;
A
#
# COMPACT_ATOMS: atom_id res chain seq x y z
N VAL A 1 1.32 9.94 49.85
CA VAL A 1 1.89 10.91 48.90
C VAL A 1 1.98 10.22 47.56
N SER A 2 0.97 10.40 46.70
CA SER A 2 0.95 9.77 45.38
C SER A 2 1.54 10.75 44.38
N THR A 3 2.69 10.38 43.84
CA THR A 3 3.37 11.06 42.74
C THR A 3 2.56 10.91 41.45
N ALA A 4 2.01 12.00 40.95
CA ALA A 4 1.45 12.07 39.61
C ALA A 4 2.54 12.59 38.66
N SER A 5 3.01 11.71 37.76
CA SER A 5 3.88 12.06 36.64
C SER A 5 3.06 12.84 35.60
N PRO A 6 3.53 13.99 35.07
CA PRO A 6 2.89 14.58 33.91
C PRO A 6 3.35 13.79 32.67
N GLN A 7 2.43 13.02 32.10
CA GLN A 7 2.60 12.48 30.76
C GLN A 7 2.65 13.66 29.79
N VAL A 8 3.85 13.96 29.31
CA VAL A 8 4.08 14.91 28.22
C VAL A 8 3.49 14.29 26.96
N SER A 9 2.26 14.67 26.63
CA SER A 9 1.67 14.39 25.32
C SER A 9 2.42 15.23 24.30
N THR A 10 3.46 14.68 23.69
CA THR A 10 4.05 15.18 22.45
C THR A 10 3.03 15.03 21.34
N ALA A 11 2.11 16.00 21.24
CA ALA A 11 1.33 16.20 20.04
C ALA A 11 2.33 16.52 18.92
N ASN A 12 2.42 15.64 17.93
CA ASN A 12 3.34 15.81 16.81
C ASN A 12 3.00 17.14 16.11
N LEU A 13 4.02 17.87 15.64
CA LEU A 13 3.83 19.16 14.95
C LEU A 13 2.83 19.05 13.78
N SER A 14 2.72 17.85 13.18
CA SER A 14 1.71 17.48 12.18
C SER A 14 0.28 17.66 12.69
N ASP A 15 -0.01 17.17 13.89
CA ASP A 15 -1.36 17.13 14.45
C ASP A 15 -1.82 18.53 14.84
N ALA A 16 -0.91 19.33 15.42
CA ALA A 16 -1.16 20.73 15.73
C ALA A 16 -1.44 21.55 14.46
N THR A 17 -0.70 21.29 13.38
CA THR A 17 -0.88 21.97 12.09
C THR A 17 -2.19 21.57 11.41
N VAL A 18 -2.53 20.27 11.44
CA VAL A 18 -3.80 19.75 10.92
C VAL A 18 -4.99 20.34 11.69
N TYR A 19 -4.92 20.39 13.02
CA TYR A 19 -5.98 20.99 13.85
C TYR A 19 -6.16 22.49 13.58
N ALA A 20 -5.06 23.25 13.48
CA ALA A 20 -5.13 24.69 13.19
C ALA A 20 -5.70 24.98 11.79
N PHE A 21 -5.45 24.10 10.81
CA PHE A 21 -6.01 24.22 9.48
C PHE A 21 -7.51 23.90 9.44
N LEU A 22 -7.95 22.85 10.14
CA LEU A 22 -9.36 22.46 10.25
C LEU A 22 -10.18 23.51 11.01
N ALA A 23 -9.62 24.09 12.08
CA ALA A 23 -10.27 25.14 12.85
C ALA A 23 -10.53 26.43 12.06
N ASN A 24 -9.68 26.73 11.05
CA ASN A 24 -9.82 27.91 10.19
C ASN A 24 -10.78 27.70 9.00
N LYS A 25 -11.33 26.49 8.80
CA LYS A 25 -12.32 26.17 7.75
C LYS A 25 -13.48 25.34 8.30
N PRO A 26 -14.40 25.94 9.08
CA PRO A 26 -15.49 25.20 9.73
C PRO A 26 -16.47 24.56 8.71
N ASN A 27 -16.73 25.25 7.60
CA ASN A 27 -17.70 24.75 6.60
C ASN A 27 -17.08 23.71 5.65
N GLY A 28 -15.76 23.71 5.51
CA GLY A 28 -15.04 22.77 4.64
C GLY A 28 -14.66 21.48 5.36
N SER A 29 -14.35 21.55 6.66
CA SER A 29 -14.00 20.36 7.46
C SER A 29 -15.19 19.43 7.64
N GLN A 30 -16.40 19.97 7.79
CA GLN A 30 -17.62 19.16 7.94
C GLN A 30 -18.00 18.44 6.63
N LEU A 31 -17.95 19.15 5.49
CA LEU A 31 -18.15 18.53 4.17
C LEU A 31 -17.08 17.48 3.85
N VAL A 32 -15.82 17.77 4.15
CA VAL A 32 -14.71 16.81 3.94
C VAL A 32 -14.86 15.58 4.85
N HIS A 33 -15.34 15.74 6.08
CA HIS A 33 -15.58 14.61 6.99
C HIS A 33 -16.74 13.72 6.52
N GLU A 34 -17.89 14.32 6.17
CA GLU A 34 -19.08 13.61 5.67
C GLU A 34 -18.81 12.89 4.33
N ASP A 35 -17.98 13.47 3.45
CA ASP A 35 -17.58 12.84 2.19
C ASP A 35 -16.57 11.71 2.39
N LEU A 36 -15.64 11.83 3.36
CA LEU A 36 -14.69 10.76 3.68
C LEU A 36 -15.35 9.57 4.39
N GLU A 37 -16.37 9.80 5.22
CA GLU A 37 -17.14 8.73 5.87
C GLU A 37 -18.04 7.95 4.90
N GLN A 38 -18.31 8.50 3.71
CA GLN A 38 -19.13 7.88 2.68
C GLN A 38 -18.35 6.99 1.70
N ILE A 39 -17.01 6.96 1.76
CA ILE A 39 -16.23 6.09 0.88
C ILE A 39 -16.47 4.64 1.33
N HIS A 40 -17.20 3.89 0.51
CA HIS A 40 -17.51 2.51 0.81
C HIS A 40 -16.23 1.66 0.78
N GLU A 41 -16.14 0.66 1.66
CA GLU A 41 -14.97 -0.21 1.72
C GLU A 41 -14.69 -0.90 0.38
N ASP A 42 -15.74 -1.23 -0.37
CA ASP A 42 -15.59 -1.84 -1.69
C ASP A 42 -15.06 -0.86 -2.74
N ASP A 43 -15.36 0.44 -2.64
CA ASP A 43 -14.80 1.46 -3.53
C ASP A 43 -13.29 1.60 -3.33
N MET A 44 -12.84 1.55 -2.07
CA MET A 44 -11.40 1.54 -1.75
C MET A 44 -10.71 0.28 -2.30
N LYS A 45 -11.34 -0.89 -2.15
CA LYS A 45 -10.82 -2.15 -2.71
C LYS A 45 -10.76 -2.11 -4.24
N GLU A 46 -11.78 -1.54 -4.89
CA GLU A 46 -11.80 -1.39 -6.34
C GLU A 46 -10.69 -0.46 -6.83
N ILE A 47 -10.48 0.66 -6.14
CA ILE A 47 -9.40 1.60 -6.45
C ILE A 47 -8.04 0.93 -6.27
N ASP A 48 -7.79 0.24 -5.15
CA ASP A 48 -6.53 -0.50 -4.94
C ASP A 48 -6.29 -1.53 -6.03
N LEU A 49 -7.32 -2.33 -6.37
CA LEU A 49 -7.21 -3.35 -7.42
C LEU A 49 -6.90 -2.73 -8.79
N LYS A 50 -7.55 -1.61 -9.15
CA LYS A 50 -7.26 -0.86 -10.38
C LYS A 50 -5.82 -0.34 -10.41
N TRP A 51 -5.32 0.19 -9.29
CA TRP A 51 -3.94 0.64 -9.17
C TRP A 51 -2.94 -0.51 -9.34
N GLN A 52 -3.19 -1.64 -8.70
CA GLN A 52 -2.36 -2.83 -8.84
C GLN A 52 -2.33 -3.34 -10.30
N LEU A 53 -3.48 -3.39 -10.97
CA LEU A 53 -3.58 -3.80 -12.36
C LEU A 53 -2.85 -2.83 -13.32
N ALA A 54 -2.96 -1.53 -13.08
CA ALA A 54 -2.22 -0.51 -13.83
C ALA A 54 -0.70 -0.68 -13.65
N LEU A 55 -0.24 -0.92 -12.42
CA LEU A 55 1.17 -1.16 -12.11
C LEU A 55 1.70 -2.41 -12.82
N LEU A 56 0.95 -3.52 -12.79
CA LEU A 56 1.28 -4.75 -13.50
C LEU A 56 1.36 -4.53 -15.02
N SER A 57 0.40 -3.80 -15.59
CA SER A 57 0.38 -3.46 -17.01
C SER A 57 1.61 -2.64 -17.43
N MET A 58 1.99 -1.65 -16.61
CA MET A 58 3.20 -0.86 -16.83
C MET A 58 4.48 -1.70 -16.75
N ARG A 59 4.54 -2.68 -15.82
CA ARG A 59 5.69 -3.60 -15.70
C ARG A 59 5.76 -4.55 -16.89
N ALA A 60 4.65 -5.14 -17.31
CA ALA A 60 4.57 -6.02 -18.47
C ALA A 60 4.98 -5.29 -19.76
N LYS A 61 4.52 -4.04 -19.96
CA LYS A 61 4.92 -3.19 -21.08
C LYS A 61 6.43 -2.94 -21.09
N ARG A 62 7.01 -2.56 -19.94
CA ARG A 62 8.47 -2.36 -19.81
C ARG A 62 9.26 -3.62 -20.10
N PHE A 63 8.78 -4.78 -19.64
CA PHE A 63 9.41 -6.07 -19.92
C PHE A 63 9.39 -6.40 -21.42
N PHE A 64 8.25 -6.22 -22.08
CA PHE A 64 8.10 -6.43 -23.52
C PHE A 64 9.04 -5.52 -24.31
N GLN A 65 9.12 -4.23 -23.96
CA GLN A 65 10.03 -3.29 -24.62
C GLN A 65 11.51 -3.68 -24.48
N LYS A 66 11.91 -4.26 -23.35
CA LYS A 66 13.29 -4.69 -23.11
C LYS A 66 13.66 -6.01 -23.77
N THR A 67 12.71 -6.94 -23.87
CA THR A 67 13.01 -8.35 -24.25
C THR A 67 12.36 -8.79 -25.55
N GLY A 68 11.38 -8.05 -26.05
CA GLY A 68 10.50 -8.45 -27.16
C GLY A 68 9.54 -9.59 -26.83
N LYS A 69 9.53 -10.13 -25.59
CA LYS A 69 8.74 -11.29 -25.21
C LYS A 69 7.41 -10.88 -24.60
N LYS A 70 6.30 -11.42 -25.12
CA LYS A 70 4.95 -11.17 -24.60
C LYS A 70 4.68 -12.10 -23.41
N ILE A 71 4.31 -11.51 -22.27
CA ILE A 71 3.80 -12.26 -21.11
C ILE A 71 2.33 -12.59 -21.39
N THR A 72 1.96 -13.85 -21.22
CA THR A 72 0.57 -14.34 -21.36
C THR A 72 0.18 -14.96 -20.03
N ILE A 73 -0.95 -14.55 -19.46
CA ILE A 73 -1.47 -15.07 -18.20
C ILE A 73 -2.92 -15.47 -18.46
N ASN A 74 -3.22 -16.77 -18.34
CA ASN A 74 -4.55 -17.34 -18.44
C ASN A 74 -5.21 -17.42 -17.06
N GLY A 75 -6.55 -17.59 -17.01
CA GLY A 75 -7.29 -17.67 -15.73
C GLY A 75 -6.90 -18.87 -14.84
N SER A 76 -6.33 -19.93 -15.42
CA SER A 76 -5.78 -21.08 -14.69
C SER A 76 -4.31 -20.93 -14.32
N ASP A 77 -3.64 -19.89 -14.83
CA ASP A 77 -2.23 -19.68 -14.57
C ASP A 77 -2.09 -19.16 -13.14
N VAL A 78 -1.91 -20.09 -12.22
CA VAL A 78 -1.41 -19.74 -10.89
C VAL A 78 -0.03 -19.13 -11.15
N ALA A 79 0.10 -17.82 -10.95
CA ALA A 79 1.39 -17.13 -10.91
C ALA A 79 2.16 -17.57 -9.65
N GLY A 80 2.34 -18.88 -9.50
CA GLY A 80 3.01 -19.55 -8.43
C GLY A 80 4.48 -19.56 -8.76
N TYR A 81 5.24 -18.84 -7.96
CA TYR A 81 6.67 -19.01 -7.94
C TYR A 81 6.99 -20.45 -7.53
N GLU A 82 7.54 -21.23 -8.47
CA GLU A 82 7.89 -22.61 -8.22
C GLU A 82 9.11 -22.68 -7.30
N LYS A 83 8.86 -22.64 -5.99
CA LYS A 83 9.88 -22.62 -4.92
C LYS A 83 10.91 -23.74 -5.07
N SER A 84 10.53 -24.87 -5.67
CA SER A 84 11.42 -26.00 -5.96
C SER A 84 12.48 -25.74 -7.01
N LYS A 85 12.28 -24.73 -7.88
CA LYS A 85 13.21 -24.34 -8.95
C LYS A 85 14.07 -23.13 -8.59
N VAL A 86 14.07 -22.76 -7.32
CA VAL A 86 14.63 -21.51 -6.86
C VAL A 86 15.84 -21.77 -6.00
N GLU A 87 16.93 -21.14 -6.40
CA GLU A 87 18.20 -21.19 -5.70
C GLU A 87 18.36 -19.95 -4.82
N CYS A 88 18.74 -20.20 -3.56
CA CYS A 88 19.19 -19.18 -2.63
C CYS A 88 20.45 -18.47 -3.15
N PHE A 89 20.39 -17.16 -3.39
CA PHE A 89 21.55 -16.41 -3.89
C PHE A 89 22.79 -16.50 -2.98
N ASN A 90 22.59 -16.49 -1.66
CA ASN A 90 23.70 -16.49 -0.70
C ASN A 90 24.31 -17.88 -0.46
N CYS A 91 23.51 -18.93 -0.64
CA CYS A 91 23.85 -20.27 -0.19
C CYS A 91 23.82 -21.35 -1.27
N HIS A 92 23.43 -20.99 -2.49
CA HIS A 92 23.41 -21.85 -3.68
C HIS A 92 22.65 -23.17 -3.49
N LYS A 93 21.65 -23.15 -2.60
CA LYS A 93 20.81 -24.30 -2.26
C LYS A 93 19.40 -24.07 -2.80
N MET A 94 18.89 -25.07 -3.50
CA MET A 94 17.50 -25.10 -3.94
C MET A 94 16.57 -25.13 -2.72
N ARG A 95 15.46 -24.41 -2.78
CA ARG A 95 14.42 -24.32 -1.73
C ARG A 95 14.86 -23.69 -0.39
N HIS A 96 16.06 -23.12 -0.28
CA HIS A 96 16.51 -22.50 0.96
C HIS A 96 16.13 -21.01 1.00
N PHE A 97 14.98 -20.71 1.62
CA PHE A 97 14.54 -19.34 1.84
C PHE A 97 15.01 -18.89 3.22
N ALA A 98 15.75 -17.78 3.26
CA ALA A 98 16.02 -17.10 4.53
C ALA A 98 14.68 -16.67 5.15
N ARG A 99 14.57 -16.82 6.48
CA ARG A 99 13.38 -16.50 7.26
C ARG A 99 13.27 -15.00 7.50
#